data_AF-K0RGG7-F1
#
_entry.id   AF-K0RGG7-F1
#
_cell.length_a   1.000
_cell.length_b   1.000
_cell.length_c   1.000
_cell.angle_alpha   90.00
_cell.angle_beta   90.00
_cell.angle_gamma   90.00
#
_symmetry.space_group_name_H-M   'P 1'
#
loop_
_entity.id
_entity.type
_entity.pdbx_description
1 polymer ?
#
loop_
_entity_poly.entity_id
_entity_poly.type
_entity_poly.pdbx_seq_one_letter_code
_entity_poly.pdbx_strand_id
1 'polypeptide(L)'
;MFKPCCLKLMCNGCLLAARKRDIVDCPFCRAPSAKKGQTLAMVRKRVDAGDPMAMCTLGSNYRLGEYGLERDATRAVALLERAAELGVKEAHCTLGYIYDEGRITERDLARAIGHYEAAAMSGHVIARFTLGEKEEEAGNHDLALKHAMIAAKMGYQDSLDMVKSSFMRGYATKDDYANTLRGYQSAAEEMRSHDRDEAVEAKKFVDNVLSNYLKAMKK
;
A
#
# COMPACT_ATOMS: atom_id res chain seq x y z
N MET A 1 -3.15 12.63 -6.58
CA MET A 1 -4.14 13.38 -5.77
C MET A 1 -5.20 12.44 -5.22
N PHE A 2 -5.36 12.42 -3.91
CA PHE A 2 -6.40 11.64 -3.23
C PHE A 2 -7.78 12.29 -3.42
N LYS A 3 -8.82 11.49 -3.62
CA LYS A 3 -10.20 11.96 -3.79
C LYS A 3 -11.10 11.43 -2.67
N PRO A 4 -11.48 12.28 -1.69
CA PRO A 4 -12.30 11.84 -0.54
C PRO A 4 -13.65 11.22 -0.89
N CYS A 5 -14.23 11.56 -2.05
CA CYS A 5 -15.52 11.02 -2.50
C CYS A 5 -15.49 9.51 -2.77
N CYS A 6 -14.39 9.00 -3.30
CA CYS A 6 -14.25 7.59 -3.68
C CYS A 6 -13.03 6.91 -3.06
N LEU A 7 -12.29 7.63 -2.21
CA LEU A 7 -11.05 7.21 -1.55
C LEU A 7 -10.00 6.65 -2.51
N LYS A 8 -10.02 7.13 -3.77
CA LYS A 8 -9.05 6.72 -4.79
C LYS A 8 -7.94 7.75 -4.92
N LEU A 9 -6.72 7.24 -5.04
CA LEU A 9 -5.59 8.03 -5.50
C LEU A 9 -5.63 8.09 -7.03
N MET A 10 -5.57 9.31 -7.58
CA MET A 10 -5.46 9.51 -9.02
C MET A 10 -4.09 10.04 -9.37
N CYS A 11 -3.48 9.48 -10.42
CA CYS A 11 -2.20 9.98 -10.92
C CYS A 11 -2.38 11.34 -11.63
N ASN A 12 -1.28 12.09 -11.74
CA ASN A 12 -1.29 13.40 -12.39
C ASN A 12 -1.72 13.32 -13.87
N GLY A 13 -1.38 12.22 -14.55
CA GLY A 13 -1.83 11.96 -15.93
C GLY A 13 -3.35 11.85 -16.05
N CYS A 14 -4.00 11.07 -15.18
CA CYS A 14 -5.46 10.94 -15.17
C CYS A 14 -6.15 12.27 -14.86
N LEU A 15 -5.60 13.06 -13.92
CA LEU A 15 -6.11 14.40 -13.61
C LEU A 15 -6.00 15.34 -14.81
N LEU A 16 -4.84 15.34 -15.49
CA LEU A 16 -4.61 16.16 -16.67
C LEU A 16 -5.55 15.77 -17.81
N ALA A 17 -5.72 14.47 -18.07
CA ALA A 17 -6.62 13.96 -19.09
C ALA A 17 -8.08 14.32 -18.82
N ALA A 18 -8.51 14.28 -17.55
CA ALA A 18 -9.85 14.71 -17.15
C ALA A 18 -10.06 16.22 -17.38
N ARG A 19 -9.09 17.05 -16.98
CA ARG A 19 -9.14 18.51 -17.20
C ARG A 19 -9.19 18.89 -18.67
N LYS A 20 -8.46 18.17 -19.54
CA LYS A 20 -8.51 18.38 -21.00
C LYS A 20 -9.88 18.09 -21.62
N ARG A 21 -10.78 17.42 -20.90
CA ARG A 21 -12.16 17.12 -21.29
C ARG A 21 -13.17 17.91 -20.46
N ASP A 22 -12.72 18.99 -19.82
CA ASP A 22 -13.53 19.86 -18.96
C ASP A 22 -14.22 19.15 -17.79
N ILE A 23 -13.62 18.04 -17.32
CA ILE A 23 -14.08 17.32 -16.13
C ILE A 23 -13.40 17.92 -14.90
N VAL A 24 -14.11 18.82 -14.22
CA VAL A 24 -13.63 19.50 -12.99
C VAL A 24 -13.95 18.68 -11.72
N ASP A 25 -15.02 17.90 -11.77
CA ASP A 25 -15.46 17.00 -10.70
C ASP A 25 -14.57 15.75 -10.60
N CYS A 26 -14.86 14.87 -9.64
CA CYS A 26 -14.10 13.63 -9.51
C CYS A 26 -14.16 12.82 -10.83
N PRO A 27 -13.02 12.60 -11.52
CA PRO A 27 -12.99 11.84 -12.78
C PRO A 27 -13.49 10.40 -12.64
N PHE A 28 -13.45 9.85 -11.43
CA PHE A 28 -13.86 8.47 -11.16
C PHE A 28 -15.35 8.34 -10.85
N CYS A 29 -15.85 9.06 -9.83
CA CYS A 29 -17.25 8.92 -9.37
C CYS A 29 -18.15 10.10 -9.74
N ARG A 30 -17.63 11.10 -10.47
CA ARG A 30 -18.34 12.33 -10.89
C ARG A 30 -18.90 13.19 -9.75
N ALA A 31 -18.62 12.84 -8.49
CA ALA A 31 -18.99 13.67 -7.36
C ALA A 31 -18.30 15.05 -7.43
N PRO A 32 -19.00 16.12 -7.05
CA PRO A 32 -18.42 17.46 -6.97
C PRO A 32 -17.14 17.48 -6.14
N SER A 33 -16.20 18.35 -6.53
CA SER A 33 -14.98 18.55 -5.75
C SER A 33 -15.32 18.98 -4.31
N ALA A 34 -14.92 18.15 -3.34
CA ALA A 34 -15.25 18.37 -1.93
C ALA A 34 -14.65 19.68 -1.42
N LYS A 35 -15.44 20.47 -0.68
CA LYS A 35 -14.92 21.58 0.12
C LYS A 35 -14.15 21.03 1.32
N LYS A 36 -13.16 21.77 1.84
CA LYS A 36 -12.28 21.34 2.95
C LYS A 36 -13.05 20.80 4.18
N GLY A 37 -14.21 21.39 4.50
CA GLY A 37 -15.07 20.95 5.62
C GLY A 37 -15.97 19.73 5.35
N GLN A 38 -16.10 19.29 4.09
CA GLN A 38 -16.96 18.16 3.73
C GLN A 38 -16.22 16.82 3.75
N THR A 39 -14.88 16.85 3.65
CA THR A 39 -14.04 15.65 3.58
C THR A 39 -14.35 14.65 4.69
N LEU A 40 -14.40 15.11 5.95
CA LEU A 40 -14.64 14.23 7.09
C LEU A 40 -16.03 13.59 7.06
N ALA A 41 -17.06 14.35 6.70
CA ALA A 41 -18.42 13.84 6.57
C ALA A 41 -18.53 12.77 5.48
N MET A 42 -17.84 12.97 4.36
CA MET A 42 -17.79 11.99 3.27
C MET A 42 -17.07 10.70 3.68
N VAL A 43 -15.94 10.81 4.39
CA VAL A 43 -15.22 9.66 4.91
C VAL A 43 -16.08 8.90 5.92
N ARG A 44 -16.71 9.58 6.89
CA ARG A 44 -17.61 8.96 7.88
C ARG A 44 -18.75 8.20 7.24
N LYS A 45 -19.43 8.80 6.25
CA LYS A 45 -20.49 8.13 5.49
C LYS A 45 -20.02 6.82 4.84
N ARG A 46 -18.76 6.74 4.39
CA ARG A 46 -18.18 5.52 3.84
C ARG A 46 -17.78 4.51 4.91
N VAL A 47 -17.32 4.97 6.07
CA VAL A 47 -17.10 4.11 7.25
C VAL A 47 -18.41 3.45 7.69
N ASP A 48 -19.50 4.22 7.76
CA ASP A 48 -20.84 3.70 8.09
C ASP A 48 -21.34 2.69 7.05
N ALA A 49 -20.89 2.82 5.80
CA ALA A 49 -21.14 1.87 4.72
C ALA A 49 -20.17 0.66 4.69
N GLY A 50 -19.27 0.55 5.67
CA GLY A 50 -18.35 -0.59 5.79
C GLY A 50 -17.13 -0.55 4.87
N ASP A 51 -16.77 0.60 4.29
CA ASP A 51 -15.61 0.71 3.40
C ASP A 51 -14.29 0.60 4.20
N PRO A 52 -13.46 -0.44 3.96
CA PRO A 52 -12.22 -0.65 4.69
C PRO A 52 -11.21 0.48 4.50
N MET A 53 -11.15 1.07 3.29
CA MET A 53 -10.26 2.19 3.04
C MET A 53 -10.75 3.44 3.78
N ALA A 54 -12.07 3.61 3.94
CA ALA A 54 -12.60 4.72 4.73
C ALA A 54 -12.20 4.60 6.20
N MET A 55 -12.25 3.38 6.74
CA MET A 55 -11.78 3.10 8.10
C MET A 55 -10.29 3.44 8.24
N CYS A 56 -9.46 2.99 7.29
CA CYS A 56 -8.04 3.32 7.27
C CYS A 56 -7.78 4.84 7.20
N THR A 57 -8.55 5.55 6.37
CA THR A 57 -8.45 7.01 6.22
C THR A 57 -8.83 7.72 7.51
N LEU A 58 -9.97 7.34 8.12
CA LEU A 58 -10.46 7.96 9.33
C LEU A 58 -9.53 7.67 10.52
N GLY A 59 -9.03 6.45 10.64
CA GLY A 59 -8.04 6.08 11.65
C GLY A 59 -6.75 6.89 11.52
N SER A 60 -6.27 7.09 10.28
CA SER A 60 -5.12 7.96 10.01
C SER A 60 -5.38 9.43 10.38
N ASN A 61 -6.59 9.93 10.14
CA ASN A 61 -6.97 11.29 10.52
C ASN A 61 -6.99 11.46 12.04
N TYR A 62 -7.49 10.46 12.79
CA TYR A 62 -7.41 10.45 14.25
C TYR A 62 -5.97 10.34 14.76
N ARG A 63 -5.09 9.60 14.06
CA ARG A 63 -3.67 9.53 14.40
C ARG A 63 -2.99 10.89 14.30
N LEU A 64 -3.24 11.61 13.21
CA LEU A 64 -2.56 12.86 12.89
C LEU A 64 -3.22 14.11 13.50
N GLY A 65 -4.53 14.05 13.80
CA GLY A 65 -5.34 15.21 14.19
C GLY A 65 -5.76 16.07 13.00
N GLU A 66 -6.08 15.44 11.86
CA GLU A 66 -6.44 16.15 10.63
C GLU A 66 -7.92 16.53 10.56
N TYR A 67 -8.25 17.51 9.70
CA TYR A 67 -9.62 17.97 9.46
C TYR A 67 -10.36 18.48 10.71
N GLY A 68 -9.63 18.98 11.70
CA GLY A 68 -10.18 19.49 12.95
C GLY A 68 -10.52 18.40 13.98
N LEU A 69 -10.05 17.17 13.76
CA LEU A 69 -10.10 16.13 14.78
C LEU A 69 -8.98 16.32 15.79
N GLU A 70 -9.27 16.08 17.06
CA GLU A 70 -8.24 15.84 18.06
C GLU A 70 -7.62 14.46 17.86
N ARG A 71 -6.36 14.31 18.29
CA ARG A 71 -5.69 13.01 18.24
C ARG A 71 -6.36 12.07 19.23
N ASP A 72 -6.75 10.90 18.75
CA ASP A 72 -7.41 9.87 19.56
C ASP A 72 -6.85 8.50 19.19
N ALA A 73 -5.98 7.98 20.06
CA ALA A 73 -5.29 6.72 19.84
C ALA A 73 -6.24 5.53 19.83
N THR A 74 -7.24 5.53 20.72
CA THR A 74 -8.19 4.42 20.83
C THR A 74 -9.01 4.31 19.55
N ARG A 75 -9.53 5.44 19.05
CA ARG A 75 -10.28 5.45 17.78
C ARG A 75 -9.40 5.15 16.58
N ALA A 76 -8.18 5.69 16.55
CA ALA A 76 -7.24 5.45 15.47
C ALA A 76 -6.92 3.95 15.34
N VAL A 77 -6.50 3.31 16.43
CA VAL A 77 -6.14 1.90 16.46
C VAL A 77 -7.34 1.02 16.10
N ALA A 78 -8.50 1.21 16.72
CA ALA A 78 -9.68 0.39 16.44
C ALA A 78 -10.12 0.43 14.97
N LEU A 79 -10.11 1.61 14.34
CA LEU A 79 -10.44 1.75 12.92
C LEU A 79 -9.39 1.11 12.01
N LEU A 80 -8.11 1.25 12.36
CA LEU A 80 -7.01 0.70 11.57
C LEU A 80 -6.93 -0.82 11.69
N GLU A 81 -7.13 -1.39 12.89
CA GLU A 81 -7.21 -2.83 13.10
C GLU A 81 -8.35 -3.42 12.28
N ARG A 82 -9.53 -2.79 12.31
CA ARG A 82 -10.65 -3.24 11.50
C ARG A 82 -10.38 -3.16 10.00
N ALA A 83 -9.71 -2.11 9.53
CA ALA A 83 -9.32 -1.98 8.13
C ALA A 83 -8.27 -3.03 7.72
N ALA A 84 -7.32 -3.33 8.62
CA ALA A 84 -6.29 -4.33 8.43
C ALA A 84 -6.88 -5.74 8.33
N GLU A 85 -7.82 -6.10 9.21
CA GLU A 85 -8.59 -7.36 9.14
C GLU A 85 -9.32 -7.52 7.79
N LEU A 86 -9.75 -6.42 7.19
CA LEU A 86 -10.44 -6.39 5.89
C LEU A 86 -9.46 -6.29 4.70
N GLY A 87 -8.16 -6.48 4.94
CA GLY A 87 -7.13 -6.58 3.90
C GLY A 87 -6.53 -5.26 3.44
N VAL A 88 -6.75 -4.15 4.16
CA VAL A 88 -6.12 -2.86 3.83
C VAL A 88 -4.69 -2.84 4.36
N LYS A 89 -3.73 -3.11 3.47
CA LYS A 89 -2.29 -3.11 3.78
C LYS A 89 -1.77 -1.77 4.30
N GLU A 90 -2.36 -0.65 3.85
CA GLU A 90 -2.04 0.69 4.34
C GLU A 90 -2.37 0.85 5.83
N ALA A 91 -3.38 0.12 6.32
CA ALA A 91 -3.78 0.13 7.72
C ALA A 91 -2.74 -0.58 8.60
N HIS A 92 -2.24 -1.75 8.16
CA HIS A 92 -1.09 -2.40 8.80
C HIS A 92 0.12 -1.47 8.84
N CYS A 93 0.49 -0.81 7.73
CA CYS A 93 1.62 0.12 7.74
C CYS A 93 1.42 1.28 8.73
N THR A 94 0.20 1.80 8.83
CA THR A 94 -0.12 2.89 9.74
C THR A 94 -0.10 2.44 11.21
N LEU A 95 -0.58 1.24 11.53
CA LEU A 95 -0.44 0.64 12.87
C LEU A 95 1.03 0.44 13.23
N GLY A 96 1.84 -0.02 12.28
CA GLY A 96 3.30 -0.09 12.44
C GLY A 96 3.90 1.24 12.89
N TYR A 97 3.54 2.33 12.20
CA TYR A 97 4.00 3.68 12.59
C TYR A 97 3.49 4.13 13.97
N ILE A 98 2.25 3.80 14.33
CA ILE A 98 1.69 4.15 15.64
C ILE A 98 2.55 3.55 16.75
N TYR A 99 2.81 2.24 16.67
CA TYR A 99 3.57 1.52 17.69
C TYR A 99 5.07 1.84 17.66
N ASP A 100 5.66 2.14 16.49
CA ASP A 100 7.07 2.52 16.37
C ASP A 100 7.34 3.93 16.92
N GLU A 101 6.48 4.91 16.59
CA GLU A 101 6.63 6.29 17.05
C GLU A 101 6.28 6.46 18.53
N GLY A 102 5.30 5.69 19.04
CA GLY A 102 4.85 5.80 20.44
C GLY A 102 4.34 7.19 20.82
N ARG A 103 3.85 7.98 19.85
CA ARG A 103 3.41 9.37 20.08
C ARG A 103 2.00 9.49 20.64
N ILE A 104 1.14 8.57 20.27
CA ILE A 104 -0.27 8.53 20.71
C ILE A 104 -0.60 7.23 21.47
N THR A 105 0.29 6.23 21.40
CA THR A 105 0.25 4.99 22.19
C THR A 105 1.59 4.82 22.90
N GLU A 106 1.69 3.85 23.82
CA GLU A 106 3.01 3.38 24.25
C GLU A 106 3.78 2.81 23.04
N ARG A 107 5.11 3.02 23.03
CA ARG A 107 5.98 2.50 21.97
C ARG A 107 6.12 0.98 22.13
N ASP A 108 5.88 0.24 21.06
CA ASP A 108 6.03 -1.22 21.01
C ASP A 108 6.63 -1.63 19.66
N LEU A 109 7.95 -1.78 19.62
CA LEU A 109 8.68 -2.13 18.40
C LEU A 109 8.33 -3.52 17.87
N ALA A 110 8.03 -4.48 18.74
CA ALA A 110 7.70 -5.83 18.32
C ALA A 110 6.36 -5.86 17.57
N ARG A 111 5.34 -5.16 18.10
CA ARG A 111 4.08 -4.97 17.37
C ARG A 111 4.27 -4.19 16.08
N ALA A 112 5.11 -3.14 16.12
CA ALA A 112 5.38 -2.35 14.93
C ALA A 112 5.95 -3.21 13.79
N ILE A 113 6.97 -4.02 14.09
CA ILE A 113 7.58 -4.96 13.13
C ILE A 113 6.53 -5.92 12.59
N GLY A 114 5.73 -6.58 13.44
CA GLY A 114 4.69 -7.51 12.98
C GLY A 114 3.67 -6.85 12.03
N HIS A 115 3.28 -5.60 12.30
CA HIS A 115 2.42 -4.84 11.39
C HIS A 115 3.13 -4.45 10.08
N TYR A 116 4.40 -4.03 10.13
CA TYR A 116 5.16 -3.75 8.93
C TYR A 116 5.37 -5.00 8.07
N GLU A 117 5.64 -6.15 8.67
CA GLU A 117 5.76 -7.44 7.98
C GLU A 117 4.46 -7.80 7.25
N ALA A 118 3.32 -7.73 7.94
CA ALA A 118 2.01 -7.99 7.34
C ALA A 118 1.71 -7.06 6.14
N ALA A 119 2.00 -5.75 6.29
CA ALA A 119 1.86 -4.80 5.19
C ALA A 119 2.82 -5.11 4.03
N ALA A 120 4.07 -5.43 4.34
CA ALA A 120 5.11 -5.73 3.36
C ALA A 120 4.78 -7.00 2.56
N MET A 121 4.32 -8.07 3.23
CA MET A 121 3.81 -9.31 2.61
C MET A 121 2.59 -9.05 1.72
N SER A 122 1.77 -8.07 2.06
CA SER A 122 0.66 -7.60 1.21
C SER A 122 1.10 -6.65 0.08
N GLY A 123 2.41 -6.47 -0.11
CA GLY A 123 2.99 -5.61 -1.15
C GLY A 123 2.87 -4.12 -0.86
N HIS A 124 2.94 -3.71 0.40
CA HIS A 124 3.09 -2.31 0.79
C HIS A 124 4.57 -1.92 0.76
N VAL A 125 4.96 -1.07 -0.20
CA VAL A 125 6.37 -0.79 -0.47
C VAL A 125 7.05 0.00 0.64
N ILE A 126 6.34 0.96 1.24
CA ILE A 126 6.89 1.79 2.32
C ILE A 126 7.14 0.93 3.56
N ALA A 127 6.23 0.00 3.88
CA ALA A 127 6.42 -0.91 5.01
C ALA A 127 7.62 -1.83 4.79
N ARG A 128 7.81 -2.33 3.54
CA ARG A 128 8.97 -3.13 3.17
C ARG A 128 10.27 -2.34 3.34
N PHE A 129 10.29 -1.07 2.95
CA PHE A 129 11.45 -0.19 3.11
C PHE A 129 11.73 0.10 4.59
N THR A 130 10.71 0.44 5.38
CA THR A 130 10.83 0.71 6.82
C THR A 130 11.35 -0.49 7.59
N LEU A 131 10.98 -1.73 7.22
CA LEU A 131 11.63 -2.92 7.78
C LEU A 131 13.14 -2.91 7.52
N GLY A 132 13.57 -2.54 6.31
CA GLY A 132 14.99 -2.41 6.00
C GLY A 132 15.70 -1.35 6.85
N GLU A 133 15.04 -0.22 7.13
CA GLU A 133 15.57 0.79 8.06
C GLU A 133 15.72 0.22 9.47
N LYS A 134 14.74 -0.56 9.96
CA LYS A 134 14.81 -1.20 11.28
C LYS A 134 15.90 -2.26 11.38
N GLU A 135 16.10 -3.03 10.33
CA GLU A 135 17.21 -3.99 10.26
C GLU A 135 18.58 -3.28 10.22
N GLU A 136 18.70 -2.16 9.50
CA GLU A 136 19.92 -1.36 9.49
C GLU A 136 20.20 -0.74 10.87
N GLU A 137 19.17 -0.21 11.54
CA GLU A 137 19.25 0.28 12.93
C GLU A 137 19.72 -0.83 13.90
N ALA A 138 19.30 -2.07 13.66
CA ALA A 138 19.71 -3.25 14.43
C ALA A 138 21.10 -3.80 14.05
N GLY A 139 21.75 -3.27 13.00
CA GLY A 139 23.03 -3.75 12.49
C GLY A 139 22.94 -4.99 11.60
N ASN A 140 21.73 -5.41 11.22
CA ASN A 140 21.47 -6.55 10.35
C ASN A 140 21.57 -6.14 8.87
N HIS A 141 22.76 -5.75 8.44
CA HIS A 141 23.00 -5.15 7.11
C HIS A 141 22.53 -6.04 5.93
N ASP A 142 22.66 -7.36 6.05
CA ASP A 142 22.20 -8.30 5.03
C ASP A 142 20.67 -8.28 4.85
N LEU A 143 19.93 -8.21 5.97
CA LEU A 143 18.48 -8.13 5.95
C LEU A 143 18.03 -6.74 5.47
N ALA A 144 18.67 -5.68 5.96
CA ALA A 144 18.44 -4.32 5.52
C ALA A 144 18.57 -4.19 3.99
N LEU A 145 19.65 -4.73 3.42
CA LEU A 145 19.87 -4.75 1.97
C LEU A 145 18.77 -5.51 1.23
N LYS A 146 18.37 -6.69 1.72
CA LYS A 146 17.27 -7.48 1.12
C LYS A 146 15.97 -6.67 1.07
N HIS A 147 15.58 -6.05 2.18
CA HIS A 147 14.40 -5.20 2.25
C HIS A 147 14.48 -4.00 1.30
N ALA A 148 15.65 -3.33 1.26
CA ALA A 148 15.91 -2.20 0.36
C ALA A 148 15.72 -2.59 -1.11
N MET A 149 16.32 -3.71 -1.53
CA MET A 149 16.27 -4.16 -2.91
C MET A 149 14.87 -4.60 -3.35
N ILE A 150 14.09 -5.23 -2.45
CA ILE A 150 12.69 -5.55 -2.72
C ILE A 150 11.89 -4.25 -2.92
N ALA A 151 12.07 -3.26 -2.05
CA ALA A 151 11.40 -1.96 -2.17
C ALA A 151 11.80 -1.22 -3.46
N ALA A 152 13.06 -1.28 -3.86
CA ALA A 152 13.58 -0.68 -5.10
C ALA A 152 12.90 -1.28 -6.32
N LYS A 153 12.75 -2.61 -6.33
CA LYS A 153 12.08 -3.32 -7.41
C LYS A 153 10.57 -3.05 -7.47
N MET A 154 9.95 -2.73 -6.34
CA MET A 154 8.58 -2.24 -6.27
C MET A 154 8.45 -0.76 -6.72
N GLY A 155 9.57 -0.11 -7.10
CA GLY A 155 9.61 1.25 -7.63
C GLY A 155 9.78 2.35 -6.59
N TYR A 156 10.19 2.02 -5.36
CA TYR A 156 10.43 3.02 -4.32
C TYR A 156 11.83 3.59 -4.41
N GLN A 157 11.94 4.82 -4.90
CA GLN A 157 13.22 5.43 -5.26
C GLN A 157 14.17 5.58 -4.05
N ASP A 158 13.65 5.96 -2.88
CA ASP A 158 14.48 6.22 -1.69
C ASP A 158 15.23 4.95 -1.23
N SER A 159 14.70 3.77 -1.55
CA SER A 159 15.40 2.51 -1.25
C SER A 159 16.69 2.31 -2.04
N LEU A 160 16.84 2.97 -3.20
CA LEU A 160 18.08 2.91 -3.97
C LEU A 160 19.25 3.60 -3.27
N ASP A 161 18.97 4.64 -2.47
CA ASP A 161 19.98 5.32 -1.68
C ASP A 161 20.49 4.41 -0.57
N MET A 162 19.61 3.63 0.06
CA MET A 162 19.99 2.60 1.03
C MET A 162 20.85 1.51 0.39
N VAL A 163 20.42 0.97 -0.77
CA VAL A 163 21.22 -0.01 -1.53
C VAL A 163 22.60 0.56 -1.86
N LYS A 164 22.68 1.78 -2.39
CA LYS A 164 23.93 2.45 -2.72
C LYS A 164 24.83 2.63 -1.49
N SER A 165 24.25 3.03 -0.36
CA SER A 165 24.96 3.18 0.92
C SER A 165 25.60 1.86 1.36
N SER A 166 24.88 0.73 1.26
CA SER A 166 25.41 -0.59 1.62
C SER A 166 26.63 -0.96 0.77
N PHE A 167 26.62 -0.69 -0.54
CA PHE A 167 27.80 -0.90 -1.40
C PHE A 167 28.97 0.01 -1.05
N MET A 168 28.71 1.30 -0.82
CA MET A 168 29.77 2.27 -0.50
C MET A 168 30.45 1.97 0.83
N ARG A 169 29.70 1.45 1.81
CA ARG A 169 30.22 1.06 3.13
C ARG A 169 30.89 -0.33 3.13
N GLY A 170 30.84 -1.06 2.02
CA GLY A 170 31.40 -2.40 1.91
C GLY A 170 30.56 -3.50 2.58
N TYR A 171 29.31 -3.19 2.95
CA TYR A 171 28.36 -4.16 3.50
C TYR A 171 27.67 -5.02 2.44
N ALA A 172 27.79 -4.63 1.16
CA ALA A 172 27.19 -5.34 0.05
C ALA A 172 28.21 -5.61 -1.05
N THR A 173 28.18 -6.82 -1.59
CA THR A 173 28.95 -7.28 -2.74
C THR A 173 28.05 -7.46 -3.96
N LYS A 174 28.65 -7.60 -5.15
CA LYS A 174 27.90 -7.90 -6.38
C LYS A 174 27.14 -9.23 -6.28
N ASP A 175 27.65 -10.18 -5.51
CA ASP A 175 26.99 -11.47 -5.29
C ASP A 175 25.75 -11.32 -4.42
N ASP A 176 25.76 -10.40 -3.45
CA ASP A 176 24.58 -10.07 -2.63
C ASP A 176 23.44 -9.48 -3.46
N TYR A 177 23.80 -8.66 -4.46
CA TYR A 177 22.83 -8.16 -5.43
C TYR A 177 22.19 -9.30 -6.25
N ALA A 178 23.02 -10.23 -6.75
CA ALA A 178 22.56 -11.37 -7.54
C ALA A 178 21.70 -12.34 -6.70
N ASN A 179 22.08 -12.60 -5.45
CA ASN A 179 21.32 -13.39 -4.50
C ASN A 179 19.96 -12.77 -4.21
N THR A 180 19.89 -11.45 -4.04
CA THR A 180 18.64 -10.76 -3.72
C THR A 180 17.68 -10.71 -4.92
N LEU A 181 18.20 -10.60 -6.15
CA LEU A 181 17.37 -10.76 -7.35
C LEU A 181 16.71 -12.15 -7.43
N ARG A 182 17.42 -13.20 -7.02
CA ARG A 182 16.87 -14.57 -6.90
C ARG A 182 15.85 -14.67 -5.77
N GLY A 183 16.18 -14.19 -4.57
CA GLY A 183 15.28 -14.19 -3.41
C GLY A 183 13.99 -13.42 -3.66
N TYR A 184 14.03 -12.33 -4.43
CA TYR A 184 12.82 -11.65 -4.88
C TYR A 184 11.94 -12.54 -5.76
N GLN A 185 12.51 -13.33 -6.68
CA GLN A 185 11.69 -14.22 -7.51
C GLN A 185 10.90 -15.19 -6.62
N SER A 186 11.53 -15.70 -5.56
CA SER A 186 10.88 -16.51 -4.54
C SER A 186 9.80 -15.74 -3.77
N ALA A 187 10.10 -14.54 -3.27
CA ALA A 187 9.12 -13.73 -2.53
C ALA A 187 7.94 -13.27 -3.42
N ALA A 188 8.19 -12.98 -4.70
CA ALA A 188 7.15 -12.67 -5.66
C ALA A 188 6.25 -13.87 -5.95
N GLU A 189 6.81 -15.09 -5.90
CA GLU A 189 6.05 -16.35 -5.96
C GLU A 189 5.28 -16.61 -4.66
N GLU A 190 5.83 -16.28 -3.49
CA GLU A 190 5.14 -16.39 -2.20
C GLU A 190 3.98 -15.38 -2.05
N MET A 191 4.18 -14.17 -2.55
CA MET A 191 3.15 -13.12 -2.60
C MET A 191 2.16 -13.34 -3.75
N ARG A 192 2.34 -14.39 -4.54
CA ARG A 192 1.48 -14.73 -5.66
C ARG A 192 0.15 -15.26 -5.11
N SER A 193 -0.94 -14.69 -5.59
CA SER A 193 -2.29 -15.14 -5.21
C SER A 193 -2.73 -16.22 -6.17
N HIS A 194 -2.77 -17.47 -5.68
CA HIS A 194 -3.23 -18.62 -6.46
C HIS A 194 -4.63 -18.40 -7.04
N ASP A 195 -5.56 -17.88 -6.23
CA ASP A 195 -6.91 -17.52 -6.67
C ASP A 195 -6.92 -16.50 -7.82
N ARG A 196 -5.98 -15.55 -7.82
CA ARG A 196 -5.83 -14.56 -8.89
C ARG A 196 -5.28 -15.20 -10.16
N ASP A 197 -4.34 -16.13 -10.05
CA ASP A 197 -3.80 -16.88 -11.19
C ASP A 197 -4.88 -17.78 -11.82
N GLU A 198 -5.64 -18.50 -10.98
CA GLU A 198 -6.78 -19.31 -11.42
C GLU A 198 -7.84 -18.46 -12.12
N ALA A 199 -8.16 -17.28 -11.60
CA ALA A 199 -9.11 -16.36 -12.23
C ALA A 199 -8.61 -15.86 -13.60
N VAL A 200 -7.31 -15.65 -13.76
CA VAL A 200 -6.71 -15.27 -15.05
C VAL A 200 -6.78 -16.42 -16.06
N GLU A 201 -6.49 -17.65 -15.64
CA GLU A 201 -6.57 -18.82 -16.52
C GLU A 201 -8.02 -19.18 -16.89
N ALA A 202 -8.95 -19.11 -15.93
CA ALA A 202 -10.37 -19.28 -16.20
C ALA A 202 -10.88 -18.25 -17.21
N LYS A 203 -10.43 -16.99 -17.09
CA LYS A 203 -10.78 -15.94 -18.04
C LYS A 203 -10.23 -16.23 -19.45
N LYS A 204 -8.96 -16.66 -19.57
CA LYS A 204 -8.37 -17.05 -20.86
C LYS A 204 -9.13 -18.21 -21.50
N PHE A 205 -9.55 -19.19 -20.70
CA PHE A 205 -10.38 -20.30 -21.18
C PHE A 205 -11.71 -19.81 -21.74
N VAL A 206 -12.42 -18.97 -20.98
CA VAL A 206 -13.70 -18.37 -21.43
C VAL A 206 -13.51 -17.54 -22.70
N ASP A 207 -12.48 -16.69 -22.76
CA ASP A 207 -12.17 -15.85 -23.93
C ASP A 207 -11.87 -16.71 -25.17
N ASN A 208 -11.15 -17.83 -25.01
CA ASN A 208 -10.88 -18.77 -26.10
C ASN A 208 -12.13 -19.51 -26.59
N VAL A 209 -13.00 -19.97 -25.68
CA VAL A 209 -14.28 -20.61 -26.03
C VAL A 209 -15.17 -19.63 -26.80
N LEU A 210 -15.28 -18.39 -26.31
CA LEU A 210 -16.07 -17.34 -26.95
C LEU A 210 -15.55 -17.03 -28.37
N SER A 211 -14.23 -16.93 -28.52
CA SER A 211 -13.56 -16.69 -29.81
C SER A 211 -13.84 -17.82 -30.82
N ASN A 212 -13.79 -19.07 -30.38
CA ASN A 212 -14.07 -20.24 -31.22
C ASN A 212 -15.55 -20.32 -31.63
N TYR A 213 -16.47 -20.05 -30.70
CA TYR A 213 -17.90 -20.00 -30.98
C TYR A 213 -18.25 -18.91 -32.01
N LEU A 214 -17.70 -17.70 -31.85
CA LEU A 214 -17.91 -16.59 -32.78
C LEU A 214 -17.34 -16.87 -34.18
N LYS A 215 -16.24 -17.64 -34.28
CA LYS A 215 -15.71 -18.10 -35.57
C LYS A 215 -16.61 -19.13 -36.23
N ALA A 216 -17.25 -20.02 -35.45
CA ALA A 216 -18.14 -21.04 -35.96
C ALA A 216 -19.45 -20.45 -36.52
N MET A 217 -19.99 -19.38 -35.93
CA MET A 217 -21.20 -18.70 -36.43
C MET A 217 -20.99 -17.82 -37.68
N LYS A 218 -19.73 -17.62 -38.11
CA LYS A 218 -19.38 -16.86 -39.32
C LYS A 218 -19.12 -17.75 -40.54
N LYS A 219 -19.26 -19.06 -40.40
CA LYS A 219 -19.32 -20.04 -41.50
C LYS A 219 -20.77 -20.40 -41.77
#